data_AF-R1F0E4-F1
#
_entry.id   AF-R1F0E4-F1
#
_cell.length_a   1.000
_cell.length_b   1.000
_cell.length_c   1.000
_cell.angle_alpha   90.00
_cell.angle_beta   90.00
_cell.angle_gamma   90.00
#
_symmetry.space_group_name_H-M   'P 1'
#
loop_
_entity.id
_entity.type
_entity.pdbx_description
1 polymer ?
#
loop_
_entity_poly.entity_id
_entity_poly.type
_entity_poly.pdbx_seq_one_letter_code
_entity_poly.pdbx_strand_id
1 'polypeptide(L)'
;MAWRARLARCDRWSAARAAHQPRPHLSTAPRAPLAGEMVAANGGGCAAQGQGTSYACPVASGVVALMLEAAPQLTYRDVQGILAQTSYMTDPDDEGWTTNEAGYHHNAKYGFGMVDAQAAVEAAQSWEPWRAGGAH
;
A
#
# COMPACT_ATOMS: atom_id res chain seq x y z
N MET A 1 0.03 -22.23 -22.52
CA MET A 1 -0.80 -21.23 -23.22
C MET A 1 -2.05 -20.85 -22.39
N ALA A 2 -1.90 -20.35 -21.15
CA ALA A 2 -3.02 -20.01 -20.27
C ALA A 2 -2.95 -18.58 -19.68
N TRP A 3 -1.89 -17.82 -20.01
CA TRP A 3 -1.65 -16.46 -19.51
C TRP A 3 -2.41 -15.37 -20.29
N ARG A 4 -2.68 -15.60 -21.59
CA ARG A 4 -3.29 -14.59 -22.48
C ARG A 4 -4.79 -14.33 -22.23
N ALA A 5 -5.47 -15.17 -21.43
CA ALA A 5 -6.90 -15.04 -21.16
C ALA A 5 -7.25 -14.11 -19.98
N ARG A 6 -6.25 -13.66 -19.19
CA ARG A 6 -6.50 -12.79 -18.03
C ARG A 6 -6.46 -11.30 -18.37
N LEU A 7 -5.80 -10.91 -19.47
CA LEU A 7 -5.70 -9.50 -19.92
C LEU A 7 -7.02 -8.94 -20.50
N ALA A 8 -7.85 -9.77 -21.13
CA ALA A 8 -9.13 -9.32 -21.72
C ALA A 8 -10.18 -8.85 -20.68
N ARG A 9 -9.96 -9.07 -19.38
CA ARG A 9 -10.82 -8.54 -18.31
C ARG A 9 -10.39 -7.16 -17.82
N CYS A 10 -9.15 -6.74 -18.06
CA CYS A 10 -8.68 -5.40 -17.66
C CYS A 10 -9.22 -4.31 -18.59
N ASP A 11 -9.30 -4.56 -19.90
CA ASP A 11 -9.80 -3.57 -20.88
C ASP A 11 -11.28 -3.22 -20.69
N ARG A 12 -12.06 -4.12 -20.06
CA ARG A 12 -13.47 -3.88 -19.74
C ARG A 12 -13.65 -2.86 -18.60
N TRP A 13 -12.64 -2.70 -17.75
CA TRP A 13 -12.66 -1.73 -16.64
C TRP A 13 -12.40 -0.30 -17.14
N SER A 14 -11.56 -0.15 -18.16
CA SER A 14 -11.29 1.15 -18.80
C SER A 14 -12.48 1.66 -19.62
N ALA A 15 -13.22 0.77 -20.30
CA ALA A 15 -14.39 1.14 -21.09
C ALA A 15 -15.63 1.51 -20.23
N ALA A 16 -15.76 0.97 -19.02
CA ALA A 16 -16.90 1.27 -18.13
C ALA A 16 -16.85 2.68 -17.49
N ARG A 17 -15.70 3.35 -17.55
CA ARG A 17 -15.51 4.70 -16.99
C ARG A 17 -16.11 5.81 -17.87
N ALA A 18 -16.39 5.53 -19.15
CA ALA A 18 -16.89 6.51 -20.11
C ALA A 18 -18.43 6.70 -20.09
N ALA A 19 -19.19 5.92 -19.30
CA ALA A 19 -20.65 5.92 -19.34
C ALA A 19 -21.32 6.40 -18.03
N HIS A 20 -20.63 7.16 -17.17
CA HIS A 20 -21.26 7.72 -15.97
C HIS A 20 -22.07 8.97 -16.31
N GLN A 21 -23.34 8.78 -16.66
CA GLN A 21 -24.33 9.86 -16.62
C GLN A 21 -24.53 10.34 -15.18
N PRO A 22 -24.75 11.65 -14.95
CA PRO A 22 -24.94 12.18 -13.60
C PRO A 22 -26.30 11.77 -13.04
N ARG A 23 -26.32 11.03 -11.94
CA ARG A 23 -27.54 10.73 -11.18
C ARG A 23 -27.85 11.86 -10.18
N PRO A 24 -29.04 12.51 -10.24
CA PRO A 24 -29.38 13.61 -9.37
C PRO A 24 -30.01 13.10 -8.07
N HIS A 25 -29.19 12.61 -7.13
CA HIS A 25 -29.62 12.36 -5.76
C HIS A 25 -28.43 12.55 -4.78
N LEU A 26 -27.94 13.79 -4.72
CA LEU A 26 -27.24 14.28 -3.53
C LEU A 26 -28.31 14.45 -2.42
N SER A 27 -28.48 13.43 -1.59
CA SER A 27 -29.12 13.57 -0.29
C SER A 27 -28.06 13.35 0.77
N THR A 28 -27.70 14.47 1.40
CA THR A 28 -26.98 14.65 2.67
C THR A 28 -26.86 13.38 3.53
N ALA A 29 -25.85 12.56 3.27
CA ALA A 29 -25.36 11.64 4.29
C ALA A 29 -24.38 12.44 5.17
N PRO A 30 -24.58 12.52 6.50
CA PRO A 30 -23.59 13.13 7.38
C PRO A 30 -22.25 12.42 7.15
N ARG A 31 -21.14 13.19 7.09
CA ARG A 31 -19.78 12.64 7.08
C ARG A 31 -19.63 11.84 8.37
N ALA A 32 -19.92 10.54 8.29
CA ALA A 32 -19.55 9.61 9.32
C ALA A 32 -18.03 9.73 9.51
N PRO A 33 -17.53 9.72 10.74
CA PRO A 33 -16.10 9.57 10.95
C PRO A 33 -15.68 8.30 10.21
N LEU A 34 -14.61 8.36 9.42
CA LEU A 34 -14.02 7.21 8.74
C LEU A 34 -13.39 6.28 9.80
N ALA A 35 -14.22 5.72 10.68
CA ALA A 35 -13.82 4.75 11.68
C ALA A 35 -14.04 3.37 11.07
N GLY A 36 -13.09 2.96 10.23
CA GLY A 36 -13.02 1.61 9.69
C GLY A 36 -12.60 1.58 8.23
N GLU A 37 -11.53 0.84 7.96
CA GLU A 37 -11.19 0.44 6.60
C GLU A 37 -12.34 -0.43 6.04
N MET A 38 -12.69 -0.21 4.77
CA MET A 38 -13.75 -0.96 4.12
C MET A 38 -13.19 -2.30 3.62
N VAL A 39 -13.78 -3.41 4.08
CA VAL A 39 -13.32 -4.76 3.76
C VAL A 39 -14.48 -5.62 3.26
N ALA A 40 -14.18 -6.58 2.40
CA ALA A 40 -15.17 -7.54 1.92
C ALA A 40 -15.66 -8.42 3.09
N ALA A 41 -16.96 -8.42 3.31
CA ALA A 41 -17.62 -9.26 4.29
C ALA A 41 -17.96 -10.63 3.69
N ASN A 42 -17.90 -11.68 4.52
CA ASN A 42 -18.36 -13.01 4.13
C ASN A 42 -19.85 -12.93 3.71
N GLY A 43 -20.18 -13.38 2.50
CA GLY A 43 -21.52 -13.24 1.91
C GLY A 43 -21.67 -12.12 0.86
N GLY A 44 -20.59 -11.44 0.46
CA GLY A 44 -20.59 -10.56 -0.72
C GLY A 44 -20.98 -9.10 -0.47
N GLY A 45 -20.83 -8.62 0.77
CA GLY A 45 -21.04 -7.21 1.15
C GLY A 45 -19.75 -6.46 1.44
N CYS A 46 -19.84 -5.14 1.63
CA CYS A 46 -18.77 -4.31 2.18
C CYS A 46 -19.08 -4.04 3.65
N ALA A 47 -18.13 -4.33 4.54
CA ALA A 47 -18.22 -3.98 5.95
C ALA A 47 -17.14 -2.95 6.31
N ALA A 48 -17.51 -1.95 7.10
CA ALA A 48 -16.53 -1.18 7.85
C ALA A 48 -16.02 -2.09 8.97
N GLN A 49 -14.79 -2.58 8.84
CA GLN A 49 -14.20 -3.44 9.85
C GLN A 49 -13.34 -2.63 10.82
N GLY A 50 -13.28 -3.12 12.06
CA GLY A 50 -12.42 -2.55 13.10
C GLY A 50 -10.96 -3.01 12.98
N GLN A 51 -10.17 -2.62 13.96
CA GLN A 51 -8.73 -2.88 14.04
C GLN A 51 -8.41 -4.38 13.98
N GLY A 52 -7.42 -4.77 13.16
CA GLY A 52 -6.92 -6.15 13.07
C GLY A 52 -5.72 -6.27 12.13
N THR A 53 -4.73 -7.10 12.49
CA THR A 53 -3.50 -7.27 11.70
C THR A 53 -3.74 -7.89 10.32
N SER A 54 -4.86 -8.60 10.12
CA SER A 54 -5.24 -9.17 8.84
C SER A 54 -5.51 -8.13 7.75
N TYR A 55 -5.82 -6.88 8.12
CA TYR A 55 -6.01 -5.78 7.16
C TYR A 55 -4.72 -5.04 6.82
N ALA A 56 -3.70 -5.14 7.67
CA ALA A 56 -2.39 -4.56 7.37
C ALA A 56 -1.74 -5.20 6.12
N CYS A 57 -1.94 -6.50 5.92
CA CYS A 57 -1.40 -7.23 4.76
C CYS A 57 -1.95 -6.72 3.40
N PRO A 58 -3.29 -6.66 3.15
CA PRO A 58 -3.81 -6.12 1.90
C PRO A 58 -3.46 -4.63 1.70
N VAL A 59 -3.38 -3.84 2.76
CA VAL A 59 -2.95 -2.43 2.67
C VAL A 59 -1.49 -2.33 2.24
N ALA A 60 -0.58 -3.03 2.91
CA ALA A 60 0.85 -3.04 2.57
C ALA A 60 1.08 -3.54 1.13
N SER A 61 0.40 -4.61 0.71
CA SER A 61 0.50 -5.09 -0.68
C SER A 61 -0.04 -4.09 -1.70
N GLY A 62 -1.05 -3.28 -1.36
CA GLY A 62 -1.51 -2.17 -2.17
C GLY A 62 -0.43 -1.08 -2.33
N VAL A 63 0.27 -0.71 -1.25
CA VAL A 63 1.38 0.26 -1.32
C VAL A 63 2.53 -0.28 -2.19
N VAL A 64 2.91 -1.55 -2.00
CA VAL A 64 3.94 -2.18 -2.84
C VAL A 64 3.54 -2.20 -4.31
N ALA A 65 2.26 -2.40 -4.62
CA ALA A 65 1.77 -2.31 -5.99
C ALA A 65 1.96 -0.92 -6.59
N LEU A 66 1.69 0.15 -5.82
CA LEU A 66 1.94 1.53 -6.26
C LEU A 66 3.43 1.84 -6.45
N MET A 67 4.29 1.32 -5.58
CA MET A 67 5.74 1.46 -5.72
C MET A 67 6.24 0.79 -7.02
N LEU A 68 5.76 -0.42 -7.31
CA LEU A 68 6.13 -1.15 -8.54
C LEU A 68 5.51 -0.53 -9.80
N GLU A 69 4.36 0.14 -9.67
CA GLU A 69 3.79 0.93 -10.77
C GLU A 69 4.65 2.15 -11.09
N ALA A 70 5.19 2.82 -10.06
CA ALA A 70 6.08 3.97 -10.22
C ALA A 70 7.49 3.57 -10.71
N ALA A 71 8.02 2.45 -10.23
CA ALA A 71 9.36 1.96 -10.53
C ALA A 71 9.37 0.43 -10.73
N PRO A 72 9.10 -0.06 -11.96
CA PRO A 72 8.96 -1.49 -12.24
C PRO A 72 10.29 -2.27 -12.13
N GLN A 73 11.42 -1.58 -12.07
CA GLN A 73 12.77 -2.18 -11.94
C GLN A 73 13.15 -2.55 -10.49
N LEU A 74 12.32 -2.19 -9.49
CA LEU A 74 12.61 -2.49 -8.09
C LEU A 74 12.60 -3.99 -7.82
N THR A 75 13.58 -4.45 -7.05
CA THR A 75 13.62 -5.83 -6.54
C THR A 75 12.94 -5.93 -5.17
N TYR A 76 12.69 -7.16 -4.70
CA TYR A 76 12.12 -7.37 -3.36
C TYR A 76 12.94 -6.72 -2.25
N ARG A 77 14.27 -6.66 -2.42
CA ARG A 77 15.19 -6.07 -1.45
C ARG A 77 15.09 -4.54 -1.46
N ASP A 78 14.91 -3.95 -2.64
CA ASP A 78 14.71 -2.51 -2.79
C ASP A 78 13.38 -2.09 -2.13
N VAL A 79 12.31 -2.85 -2.37
CA VAL A 79 11.01 -2.61 -1.73
C VAL A 79 11.13 -2.66 -0.20
N GLN A 80 11.83 -3.66 0.35
CA GLN A 80 12.07 -3.75 1.79
C GLN A 80 12.87 -2.56 2.32
N GLY A 81 13.89 -2.11 1.57
CA GLY A 81 14.72 -0.97 1.94
C GLY A 81 13.96 0.35 1.94
N ILE A 82 13.16 0.61 0.90
CA ILE A 82 12.30 1.79 0.81
C ILE A 82 11.33 1.82 1.99
N LEU A 83 10.63 0.71 2.25
CA LEU A 83 9.70 0.65 3.37
C LEU A 83 10.39 0.89 4.72
N ALA A 84 11.61 0.39 4.92
CA ALA A 84 12.38 0.65 6.13
C ALA A 84 12.79 2.12 6.28
N GLN A 85 13.06 2.80 5.16
CA GLN A 85 13.47 4.21 5.14
C GLN A 85 12.30 5.19 5.27
N THR A 86 11.13 4.87 4.71
CA THR A 86 9.99 5.79 4.62
C THR A 86 8.93 5.56 5.70
N SER A 87 9.03 4.47 6.46
CA SER A 87 8.13 4.24 7.59
C SER A 87 8.42 5.17 8.75
N TYR A 88 7.38 5.54 9.51
CA TYR A 88 7.51 6.40 10.68
C TYR A 88 7.12 5.66 11.96
N MET A 89 7.77 6.05 13.07
CA MET A 89 7.45 5.51 14.40
C MET A 89 5.98 5.73 14.73
N THR A 90 5.25 4.64 14.91
CA THR A 90 3.90 4.66 15.48
C THR A 90 4.00 4.31 16.94
N ASP A 91 3.32 5.06 17.80
CA ASP A 91 3.47 4.94 19.24
C ASP A 91 4.94 5.17 19.69
N PRO A 92 5.44 6.41 19.54
CA PRO A 92 6.85 6.73 19.78
C PRO A 92 7.28 6.56 21.24
N ASP A 93 6.32 6.46 22.17
CA ASP A 93 6.57 6.29 23.60
C ASP A 93 6.81 4.81 24.00
N ASP A 94 6.69 3.85 23.08
CA ASP A 94 6.97 2.43 23.36
C ASP A 94 8.47 2.19 23.60
N GLU A 95 8.81 1.60 24.75
CA GLU A 95 10.20 1.35 25.16
C GLU A 95 10.95 0.34 24.25
N GLY A 96 10.25 -0.35 23.34
CA GLY A 96 10.84 -1.30 22.39
C GLY A 96 11.51 -0.66 21.18
N TRP A 97 11.42 0.66 21.00
CA TRP A 97 12.10 1.37 19.92
C TRP A 97 13.61 1.40 20.11
N THR A 98 14.33 0.91 19.11
CA THR A 98 15.79 0.92 19.06
C THR A 98 16.27 1.33 17.68
N THR A 99 17.43 2.00 17.60
CA THR A 99 18.03 2.39 16.31
C THR A 99 19.09 1.37 15.92
N ASN A 100 19.02 0.84 14.70
CA ASN A 100 20.04 -0.05 14.18
C ASN A 100 21.31 0.71 13.73
N GLU A 101 22.36 -0.01 13.36
CA GLU A 101 23.63 0.59 12.90
C GLU A 101 23.49 1.39 11.59
N ALA A 102 22.42 1.15 10.83
CA ALA A 102 22.11 1.90 9.60
C ALA A 102 21.34 3.20 9.86
N GLY A 103 21.05 3.54 11.13
CA GLY A 103 20.33 4.76 11.52
C GLY A 103 18.81 4.67 11.41
N TYR A 104 18.25 3.46 11.17
CA TYR A 104 16.81 3.25 11.11
C TYR A 104 16.27 2.78 12.45
N HIS A 105 15.11 3.32 12.82
CA HIS A 105 14.40 2.91 14.01
C HIS A 105 13.62 1.63 13.76
N HIS A 106 13.64 0.72 14.73
CA HIS A 106 12.87 -0.52 14.67
C HIS A 106 12.37 -0.91 16.06
N ASN A 107 11.25 -1.61 16.08
CA ASN A 107 10.61 -2.14 17.27
C ASN A 107 10.14 -3.56 16.98
N ALA A 108 10.30 -4.48 17.94
CA ALA A 108 9.87 -5.87 17.79
C ALA A 108 8.36 -6.03 17.51
N LYS A 109 7.53 -5.07 17.96
CA LYS A 109 6.07 -5.05 17.75
C LYS A 109 5.67 -4.41 16.42
N TYR A 110 6.37 -3.33 16.02
CA TYR A 110 5.95 -2.46 14.91
C TYR A 110 6.86 -2.53 13.69
N GLY A 111 7.95 -3.31 13.73
CA GLY A 111 8.97 -3.29 12.68
C GLY A 111 9.60 -1.91 12.57
N PHE A 112 9.69 -1.36 11.35
CA PHE A 112 10.16 0.01 11.11
C PHE A 112 9.08 1.08 11.38
N GLY A 113 7.85 0.67 11.73
CA GLY A 113 6.73 1.56 12.01
C GLY A 113 5.61 1.47 10.97
N MET A 114 4.83 2.54 10.87
CA MET A 114 3.71 2.62 9.92
C MET A 114 4.20 3.02 8.54
N VAL A 115 3.69 2.32 7.53
CA VAL A 115 4.00 2.57 6.12
C VAL A 115 3.37 3.90 5.68
N ASP A 116 4.19 4.83 5.23
CA ASP A 116 3.75 6.02 4.51
C ASP A 116 3.74 5.71 3.00
N ALA A 117 2.54 5.60 2.43
CA ALA A 117 2.36 5.29 1.01
C ALA A 117 2.89 6.39 0.08
N GLN A 118 2.77 7.66 0.47
CA GLN A 118 3.23 8.77 -0.35
C GLN A 118 4.75 8.79 -0.36
N ALA A 119 5.38 8.78 0.82
CA ALA A 119 6.83 8.78 0.95
C ALA A 119 7.45 7.54 0.29
N ALA A 120 6.82 6.36 0.41
CA ALA A 120 7.30 5.13 -0.24
C ALA A 120 7.28 5.24 -1.78
N VAL A 121 6.22 5.80 -2.37
CA VAL A 121 6.11 5.97 -3.83
C VAL A 121 7.05 7.06 -4.34
N GLU A 122 7.21 8.16 -3.60
CA GLU A 122 8.18 9.20 -3.93
C GLU A 122 9.62 8.66 -3.88
N ALA A 123 9.98 7.96 -2.81
CA ALA A 123 11.29 7.33 -2.67
C ALA A 123 11.56 6.29 -3.77
N ALA A 124 10.53 5.51 -4.16
CA ALA A 124 10.62 4.51 -5.22
C ALA A 124 11.02 5.12 -6.59
N GLN A 125 10.57 6.34 -6.90
CA GLN A 125 10.86 7.00 -8.17
C GLN A 125 12.34 7.37 -8.33
N SER A 126 13.02 7.71 -7.23
CA SER A 126 14.44 8.08 -7.21
C SER A 126 15.35 6.99 -6.64
N TRP A 127 14.80 5.82 -6.31
CA TRP A 127 15.57 4.74 -5.70
C TRP A 127 16.56 4.15 -6.69
N GLU A 128 17.82 4.02 -6.28
CA GLU A 128 18.83 3.28 -7.04
C GLU A 128 18.64 1.77 -6.81
N PRO A 129 18.13 1.01 -7.80
CA PRO A 129 17.86 -0.40 -7.60
C PRO A 129 19.17 -1.16 -7.42
N TRP A 130 19.19 -2.07 -6.44
CA TRP A 130 20.35 -2.90 -6.11
C TRP A 130 20.94 -3.65 -7.32
N ARG A 131 20.14 -3.92 -8.37
CA ARG A 131 20.57 -4.61 -9.60
C ARG A 131 20.63 -3.75 -10.86
N ALA A 132 20.28 -2.47 -10.80
CA ALA A 132 20.41 -1.59 -11.97
C ALA A 132 21.87 -1.17 -12.22
N GLY A 133 22.74 -1.28 -11.22
CA GLY A 133 24.20 -1.33 -11.39
C GLY A 133 24.67 -2.77 -11.49
N GLY A 134 24.88 -3.30 -12.68
CA GLY A 134 25.53 -4.60 -12.85
C GLY A 134 26.98 -4.57 -12.37
N ALA A 135 27.42 -5.67 -11.74
CA ALA A 135 28.79 -5.99 -11.31
C ALA A 135 29.34 -5.21 -10.09
N HIS A 136 29.46 -5.92 -8.96
CA HIS A 136 30.68 -6.02 -8.14
C HIS A 136 30.64 -7.33 -7.34
#